data_AF-A0AAN6Z6Z7-F1
#
_entry.id   AF-A0AAN6Z6Z7-F1
#
_cell.length_a   1.000
_cell.length_b   1.000
_cell.length_c   1.000
_cell.angle_alpha   90.00
_cell.angle_beta   90.00
_cell.angle_gamma   90.00
#
_symmetry.space_group_name_H-M   'P 1'
#
loop_
_entity.id
_entity.type
_entity.pdbx_description
1 polymer ?
#
loop_
_entity_poly.entity_id
_entity_poly.type
_entity_poly.pdbx_seq_one_letter_code
_entity_poly.pdbx_strand_id
1 'polypeptide(L)'
;MANENGATVELIKRWLDDCRARQPSCQVPSTATLPDRLIDVGISSETVSLHVSGSGEAGCYVALSHCKGGHTPLATTTANLAEHQRFLRFDDNPKTFAQAVQLTRDLGFKYLWIDSLCIVQDDPKDWEIEAAKMKDVYSNSALTLSADSAEDTSQGLFGTPAARVAANRTRVITTEDPSGLPVEICPHSPLAAPF
;
A
#
# COMPACT_ATOMS: atom_id res chain seq x y z
N MET A 1 -13.83 19.57 -5.28
CA MET A 1 -12.81 18.54 -4.96
C MET A 1 -13.23 17.10 -5.32
N ALA A 2 -14.50 16.79 -5.63
CA ALA A 2 -14.92 15.41 -5.96
C ALA A 2 -14.56 14.93 -7.39
N ASN A 3 -14.17 15.82 -8.31
CA ASN A 3 -14.04 15.48 -9.74
C ASN A 3 -12.66 14.87 -10.13
N GLU A 4 -11.60 15.09 -9.35
CA GLU A 4 -10.24 14.63 -9.70
C GLU A 4 -9.96 13.18 -9.29
N ASN A 5 -10.59 12.69 -8.21
CA ASN A 5 -10.42 11.31 -7.75
C ASN A 5 -11.08 10.31 -8.70
N GLY A 6 -12.26 10.66 -9.27
CA GLY A 6 -13.00 9.76 -10.18
C GLY A 6 -12.21 9.42 -11.45
N ALA A 7 -11.61 10.42 -12.10
CA ALA A 7 -10.79 10.18 -13.29
C ALA A 7 -9.56 9.30 -12.99
N THR A 8 -8.98 9.44 -11.79
CA THR A 8 -7.84 8.63 -11.35
C THR A 8 -8.25 7.18 -11.11
N VAL A 9 -9.38 6.95 -10.44
CA VAL A 9 -9.94 5.61 -10.21
C VAL A 9 -10.23 4.90 -11.54
N GLU A 10 -10.88 5.60 -12.49
CA GLU A 10 -11.19 5.03 -13.81
C GLU A 10 -9.94 4.69 -14.62
N LEU A 11 -8.88 5.50 -14.49
CA LEU A 11 -7.59 5.20 -15.11
C LEU A 11 -6.96 3.93 -14.51
N ILE A 12 -6.95 3.81 -13.18
CA ILE A 12 -6.41 2.63 -12.49
C ILE A 12 -7.17 1.37 -12.89
N LYS A 13 -8.52 1.42 -12.93
CA LYS A 13 -9.36 0.30 -13.36
C LYS A 13 -9.00 -0.15 -14.77
N ARG A 14 -8.89 0.80 -15.70
CA ARG A 14 -8.50 0.50 -17.09
C ARG A 14 -7.13 -0.17 -17.18
N TRP A 15 -6.13 0.34 -16.47
CA TRP A 15 -4.79 -0.28 -16.44
C TRP A 15 -4.80 -1.68 -15.84
N LEU A 16 -5.61 -1.91 -14.81
CA LEU A 16 -5.75 -3.22 -14.20
C LEU A 16 -6.40 -4.22 -15.17
N ASP A 17 -7.46 -3.80 -15.87
CA ASP A 17 -8.13 -4.61 -16.88
C ASP A 17 -7.20 -4.92 -18.06
N ASP A 18 -6.46 -3.91 -18.54
CA ASP A 18 -5.44 -4.08 -19.59
C ASP A 18 -4.33 -5.05 -19.16
N CYS A 19 -3.82 -4.96 -17.91
CA CYS A 19 -2.78 -5.90 -17.46
C CYS A 19 -3.30 -7.34 -17.44
N ARG A 20 -4.49 -7.54 -16.87
CA ARG A 20 -5.14 -8.86 -16.78
C ARG A 20 -5.44 -9.47 -18.14
N ALA A 21 -5.78 -8.65 -19.13
CA ALA A 21 -6.05 -9.10 -20.49
C ALA A 21 -4.77 -9.46 -21.26
N ARG A 22 -3.64 -8.79 -20.99
CA ARG A 22 -2.41 -8.90 -21.79
C ARG A 22 -1.37 -9.85 -21.22
N GLN A 23 -1.34 -10.06 -19.91
CA GLN A 23 -0.26 -10.76 -19.22
C GLN A 23 -0.79 -11.91 -18.36
N PRO A 24 -0.53 -13.18 -18.72
CA PRO A 24 -0.93 -14.34 -17.92
C PRO A 24 -0.36 -14.30 -16.50
N SER A 25 0.82 -13.70 -16.31
CA SER A 25 1.46 -13.50 -15.00
C SER A 25 0.77 -12.45 -14.12
N CYS A 26 -0.03 -11.56 -14.71
CA CYS A 26 -0.83 -10.54 -14.03
C CYS A 26 -2.20 -11.09 -13.59
N GLN A 27 -2.52 -12.34 -13.94
CA GLN A 27 -3.66 -13.05 -13.39
C GLN A 27 -3.32 -13.50 -11.97
N VAL A 28 -3.42 -12.56 -11.03
CA VAL A 28 -3.45 -12.91 -9.61
C VAL A 28 -4.61 -13.89 -9.43
N PRO A 29 -4.40 -15.06 -8.80
CA PRO A 29 -5.47 -16.00 -8.59
C PRO A 29 -6.64 -15.28 -7.95
N SER A 30 -7.83 -15.39 -8.54
CA SER A 30 -9.07 -14.75 -8.05
C SER A 30 -9.44 -15.17 -6.62
N THR A 31 -8.70 -16.11 -6.04
CA THR A 31 -8.78 -16.62 -4.68
C THR A 31 -7.39 -16.95 -4.14
N ALA A 32 -6.47 -15.98 -4.10
CA ALA A 32 -5.21 -16.15 -3.38
C ALA A 32 -5.47 -16.31 -1.87
N THR A 33 -4.65 -17.10 -1.18
CA THR A 33 -4.73 -17.21 0.28
C THR A 33 -4.52 -15.84 0.91
N LEU A 34 -5.43 -15.45 1.78
CA LEU A 34 -5.33 -14.17 2.47
C LEU A 34 -4.18 -14.20 3.49
N PRO A 35 -3.49 -13.06 3.72
CA PRO A 35 -2.61 -12.90 4.87
C PRO A 35 -3.35 -13.15 6.19
N ASP A 36 -2.62 -13.43 7.27
CA ASP A 36 -3.22 -13.71 8.59
C ASP A 36 -4.15 -12.58 9.05
N ARG A 37 -3.83 -11.33 8.69
CA ARG A 37 -4.65 -10.15 9.00
C ARG A 37 -4.72 -9.18 7.82
N LEU A 38 -5.88 -8.56 7.67
CA LEU A 38 -6.21 -7.57 6.65
C LEU A 38 -7.12 -6.50 7.25
N ILE A 39 -7.19 -5.33 6.64
CA ILE A 39 -8.21 -4.33 6.93
C ILE A 39 -9.42 -4.64 6.05
N ASP A 40 -10.57 -4.97 6.66
CA ASP A 40 -11.86 -4.94 5.96
C ASP A 40 -12.28 -3.48 5.83
N VAL A 41 -12.28 -2.97 4.60
CA VAL A 41 -12.61 -1.56 4.36
C VAL A 41 -14.10 -1.27 4.55
N GLY A 42 -14.97 -2.29 4.66
CA GLY A 42 -16.40 -2.09 4.84
C GLY A 42 -17.06 -1.21 3.77
N ILE A 43 -18.29 -0.78 4.02
CA ILE A 43 -19.07 0.05 3.10
C ILE A 43 -18.88 1.55 3.41
N SER A 44 -18.59 1.87 4.66
CA SER A 44 -18.36 3.24 5.14
C SER A 44 -17.17 3.30 6.11
N SER A 45 -16.71 4.51 6.41
CA SER A 45 -15.67 4.76 7.42
C SER A 45 -16.00 4.21 8.80
N GLU A 46 -17.29 4.07 9.15
CA GLU A 46 -17.76 3.54 10.44
C GLU A 46 -17.73 2.00 10.52
N THR A 47 -17.41 1.34 9.41
CA THR A 47 -17.43 -0.13 9.30
C THR A 47 -16.04 -0.72 9.03
N VAL A 48 -14.98 0.08 9.11
CA VAL A 48 -13.61 -0.40 8.88
C VAL A 48 -13.12 -1.16 10.10
N SER A 49 -12.49 -2.31 9.90
CA SER A 49 -11.96 -3.14 11.00
C SER A 49 -10.78 -3.99 10.55
N LEU A 50 -10.01 -4.49 11.53
CA LEU A 50 -8.95 -5.45 11.31
C LEU A 50 -9.55 -6.87 11.26
N HIS A 51 -9.66 -7.42 10.08
CA HIS A 51 -10.06 -8.81 9.83
C HIS A 51 -8.93 -9.77 10.16
N VAL A 52 -9.25 -10.85 10.88
CA VAL A 52 -8.34 -11.99 11.09
C VAL A 52 -8.80 -13.11 10.18
N SER A 53 -7.94 -13.51 9.25
CA SER A 53 -8.28 -14.48 8.24
C SER A 53 -8.46 -15.88 8.84
N GLY A 54 -9.50 -16.58 8.38
CA GLY A 54 -9.69 -18.00 8.68
C GLY A 54 -8.63 -18.87 8.01
N SER A 55 -8.48 -20.11 8.50
CA SER A 55 -7.58 -21.09 7.87
C SER A 55 -8.02 -21.36 6.42
N GLY A 56 -7.14 -21.07 5.46
CA GLY A 56 -7.42 -21.25 4.04
C GLY A 56 -8.42 -20.24 3.46
N GLU A 57 -8.73 -19.16 4.18
CA GLU A 57 -9.54 -18.08 3.62
C GLU A 57 -8.84 -17.49 2.40
N ALA A 58 -9.61 -17.30 1.34
CA ALA A 58 -9.09 -16.87 0.06
C ALA A 58 -9.89 -15.67 -0.47
N GLY A 59 -9.21 -14.77 -1.16
CA GLY A 59 -9.84 -13.59 -1.73
C GLY A 59 -8.84 -12.65 -2.40
N CYS A 60 -9.33 -11.50 -2.85
CA CYS A 60 -8.49 -10.46 -3.42
C CYS A 60 -8.37 -9.29 -2.45
N TYR A 61 -7.17 -8.74 -2.36
CA TYR A 61 -6.86 -7.59 -1.52
C TYR A 61 -5.87 -6.67 -2.22
N VAL A 62 -5.81 -5.44 -1.75
CA VAL A 62 -4.84 -4.43 -2.13
C VAL A 62 -3.77 -4.36 -1.04
N ALA A 63 -2.51 -4.11 -1.40
CA ALA A 63 -1.46 -3.80 -0.42
C ALA A 63 -1.08 -2.30 -0.49
N LEU A 64 -0.65 -1.72 0.63
CA LEU A 64 -0.12 -0.36 0.69
C LEU A 64 1.36 -0.38 1.07
N SER A 65 2.21 0.12 0.18
CA SER A 65 3.59 0.49 0.49
C SER A 65 3.65 1.97 0.87
N HIS A 66 4.19 2.28 2.05
CA HIS A 66 4.26 3.65 2.56
C HIS A 66 5.51 3.90 3.40
N CYS A 67 5.93 5.17 3.46
CA CYS A 67 6.97 5.63 4.36
C CYS A 67 6.38 5.89 5.75
N LYS A 68 6.95 5.27 6.79
CA LYS A 68 6.51 5.47 8.19
C LYS A 68 6.83 6.89 8.70
N GLY A 69 7.87 7.53 8.17
CA GLY A 69 8.32 8.86 8.61
C GLY A 69 8.85 8.87 10.06
N GLY A 70 9.04 10.07 10.63
CA GLY A 70 9.51 10.27 12.01
C GLY A 70 8.40 10.27 13.09
N HIS A 71 7.13 10.20 12.69
CA HIS A 71 5.99 10.05 13.61
C HIS A 71 5.51 8.61 13.62
N THR A 72 5.01 8.13 14.77
CA THR A 72 4.43 6.79 14.87
C THR A 72 3.14 6.75 14.04
N PRO A 73 3.08 5.99 12.93
CA PRO A 73 1.82 5.82 12.20
C PRO A 73 0.80 5.14 13.11
N LEU A 74 -0.49 5.28 12.78
CA LEU A 74 -1.53 4.44 13.37
C LEU A 74 -1.09 2.97 13.23
N ALA A 75 -0.96 2.29 14.37
CA ALA A 75 -0.33 0.98 14.44
C ALA A 75 -1.07 0.07 15.41
N THR A 76 -1.08 -1.23 15.06
CA THR A 76 -1.64 -2.27 15.92
C THR A 76 -0.57 -2.71 16.92
N THR A 77 -0.97 -2.73 18.20
CA THR A 77 -0.21 -3.25 19.33
C THR A 77 -1.02 -4.31 20.05
N THR A 78 -0.38 -5.08 20.92
CA THR A 78 -1.06 -6.08 21.76
C THR A 78 -2.22 -5.48 22.57
N ALA A 79 -2.09 -4.21 22.99
CA ALA A 79 -3.09 -3.50 23.78
C ALA A 79 -4.34 -3.07 23.01
N ASN A 80 -4.21 -2.72 21.72
CA ASN A 80 -5.31 -2.21 20.90
C ASN A 80 -5.81 -3.22 19.84
N LEU A 81 -5.19 -4.39 19.71
CA LEU A 81 -5.56 -5.42 18.73
C LEU A 81 -7.05 -5.77 18.75
N ALA A 82 -7.62 -6.02 19.94
CA ALA A 82 -9.03 -6.39 20.08
C ALA A 82 -9.97 -5.23 19.74
N GLU A 83 -9.54 -3.98 19.92
CA GLU A 83 -10.29 -2.80 19.50
C GLU A 83 -10.25 -2.65 17.98
N HIS A 84 -9.06 -2.74 17.38
CA HIS A 84 -8.88 -2.67 15.93
C HIS A 84 -9.70 -3.74 15.19
N GLN A 85 -9.84 -4.94 15.76
CA GLN A 85 -10.70 -6.01 15.21
C GLN A 85 -12.19 -5.67 15.22
N ARG A 86 -12.64 -4.80 16.11
CA ARG A 86 -14.04 -4.34 16.14
C ARG A 86 -14.22 -3.13 15.24
N PHE A 87 -13.29 -2.19 15.31
CA PHE A 87 -13.36 -0.95 14.56
C PHE A 87 -11.99 -0.27 14.45
N LEU A 88 -11.69 0.28 13.28
CA LEU A 88 -10.51 1.09 13.00
C LEU A 88 -10.94 2.51 12.65
N ARG A 89 -10.46 3.47 13.44
CA ARG A 89 -10.65 4.90 13.17
C ARG A 89 -9.48 5.43 12.37
N PHE A 90 -9.80 5.95 11.19
CA PHE A 90 -8.93 6.83 10.43
C PHE A 90 -9.50 8.23 10.64
N ASP A 91 -9.17 8.83 11.78
CA ASP A 91 -9.46 10.24 12.04
C ASP A 91 -8.67 11.13 11.05
N ASP A 92 -8.52 12.43 11.29
CA ASP A 92 -7.79 13.35 10.40
C ASP A 92 -6.32 12.94 10.10
N ASN A 93 -5.79 11.91 10.76
CA ASN A 93 -4.46 11.35 10.56
C ASN A 93 -4.46 9.84 10.90
N PRO A 94 -3.85 8.95 10.09
CA PRO A 94 -3.14 9.21 8.84
C PRO A 94 -4.02 9.30 7.58
N LYS A 95 -3.90 10.45 6.92
CA LYS A 95 -4.56 10.76 5.64
C LYS A 95 -4.20 9.75 4.55
N THR A 96 -2.97 9.25 4.52
CA THR A 96 -2.54 8.22 3.57
C THR A 96 -3.37 6.94 3.74
N PHE A 97 -3.64 6.51 4.98
CA PHE A 97 -4.42 5.31 5.21
C PHE A 97 -5.91 5.56 4.92
N ALA A 98 -6.45 6.70 5.34
CA ALA A 98 -7.84 7.07 5.02
C ALA A 98 -8.10 7.07 3.49
N GLN A 99 -7.18 7.66 2.72
CA GLN A 99 -7.26 7.66 1.26
C GLN A 99 -7.03 6.27 0.65
N ALA A 100 -6.15 5.44 1.23
CA ALA A 100 -5.95 4.07 0.78
C ALA A 100 -7.20 3.21 0.99
N VAL A 101 -7.87 3.35 2.14
CA VAL A 101 -9.15 2.70 2.44
C VAL A 101 -10.22 3.12 1.42
N GLN A 102 -10.36 4.43 1.18
CA GLN A 102 -11.35 4.92 0.21
C GLN A 102 -11.04 4.44 -1.21
N LEU A 103 -9.78 4.53 -1.65
CA LEU A 103 -9.36 4.09 -2.97
C LEU A 103 -9.58 2.58 -3.17
N THR A 104 -9.28 1.78 -2.14
CA THR A 104 -9.56 0.33 -2.15
C THR A 104 -11.05 0.06 -2.39
N ARG A 105 -11.95 0.80 -1.72
CA ARG A 105 -13.41 0.70 -1.96
C ARG A 105 -13.78 1.11 -3.38
N ASP A 106 -13.27 2.25 -3.86
CA ASP A 106 -13.62 2.81 -5.17
C ASP A 106 -13.17 1.89 -6.32
N LEU A 107 -12.09 1.12 -6.09
CA LEU A 107 -11.60 0.08 -6.98
C LEU A 107 -12.37 -1.25 -6.87
N GLY A 108 -13.28 -1.39 -5.90
CA GLY A 108 -14.12 -2.56 -5.73
C GLY A 108 -13.50 -3.70 -4.91
N PHE A 109 -12.44 -3.43 -4.15
CA PHE A 109 -11.82 -4.42 -3.26
C PHE A 109 -12.35 -4.28 -1.83
N LYS A 110 -12.49 -5.44 -1.14
CA LYS A 110 -12.95 -5.50 0.25
C LYS A 110 -11.81 -5.37 1.27
N TYR A 111 -10.61 -5.77 0.87
CA TYR A 111 -9.50 -5.94 1.80
C TYR A 111 -8.30 -5.10 1.40
N LEU A 112 -7.67 -4.49 2.41
CA LEU A 112 -6.44 -3.72 2.30
C LEU A 112 -5.42 -4.23 3.31
N TRP A 113 -4.17 -4.40 2.89
CA TRP A 113 -3.07 -4.74 3.77
C TRP A 113 -2.16 -3.53 4.00
N ILE A 114 -1.89 -3.21 5.28
CA ILE A 114 -0.97 -2.16 5.73
C ILE A 114 -0.12 -2.75 6.84
N ASP A 115 1.21 -2.77 6.68
CA ASP A 115 2.13 -3.45 7.60
C ASP A 115 1.99 -2.99 9.05
N SER A 116 1.84 -1.69 9.31
CA SER A 116 1.69 -1.12 10.66
C SER A 116 0.41 -1.58 11.36
N LEU A 117 -0.63 -1.96 10.61
CA LEU A 117 -1.94 -2.36 11.15
C LEU A 117 -2.15 -3.88 11.12
N CYS A 118 -1.59 -4.56 10.13
CA CYS A 118 -1.76 -6.00 9.96
C CYS A 118 -0.69 -6.81 10.71
N ILE A 119 0.34 -6.16 11.26
CA ILE A 119 1.37 -6.78 12.10
C ILE A 119 1.33 -6.12 13.47
N VAL A 120 1.41 -6.92 14.54
CA VAL A 120 1.44 -6.42 15.92
C VAL A 120 2.84 -5.87 16.20
N GLN A 121 2.99 -4.54 16.25
CA GLN A 121 4.31 -3.88 16.21
C GLN A 121 5.14 -4.06 17.49
N ASP A 122 4.51 -4.34 18.63
CA ASP A 122 5.14 -4.55 19.94
C ASP A 122 5.30 -6.03 20.31
N ASP A 123 4.96 -6.96 19.40
CA ASP A 123 5.21 -8.39 19.54
C ASP A 123 6.31 -8.83 18.56
N PRO A 124 7.56 -9.03 19.03
CA PRO A 124 8.66 -9.45 18.18
C PRO A 124 8.41 -10.77 17.45
N LYS A 125 7.68 -11.69 18.07
CA LYS A 125 7.41 -13.00 17.49
C LYS A 125 6.39 -12.89 16.35
N ASP A 126 5.33 -12.11 16.55
CA ASP A 126 4.36 -11.81 15.49
C ASP A 126 5.04 -11.08 14.32
N TRP A 127 5.89 -10.10 14.64
CA TRP A 127 6.68 -9.38 13.63
C TRP A 127 7.56 -10.31 12.81
N GLU A 128 8.33 -11.21 13.43
CA GLU A 128 9.19 -12.16 12.72
C GLU A 128 8.41 -13.07 11.77
N ILE A 129 7.25 -13.58 12.22
CA ILE A 129 6.38 -14.46 11.43
C ILE A 129 5.83 -13.70 10.22
N GLU A 130 5.30 -12.50 10.43
CA GLU A 130 4.66 -11.73 9.36
C GLU A 130 5.68 -11.11 8.39
N ALA A 131 6.83 -10.67 8.89
CA ALA A 131 7.92 -10.16 8.06
C ALA A 131 8.44 -11.24 7.11
N ALA A 132 8.53 -12.49 7.56
CA ALA A 132 8.91 -13.62 6.70
C ALA A 132 7.92 -13.86 5.54
N LYS A 133 6.64 -13.56 5.75
CA LYS A 133 5.56 -13.70 4.74
C LYS A 133 5.40 -12.47 3.85
N MET A 134 6.03 -11.35 4.18
CA MET A 134 5.76 -10.05 3.53
C MET A 134 5.93 -10.09 2.01
N LYS A 135 6.93 -10.82 1.51
CA LYS A 135 7.11 -11.04 0.06
C LYS A 135 5.87 -11.65 -0.58
N ASP A 136 5.30 -12.67 0.05
CA ASP A 136 4.14 -13.39 -0.46
C ASP A 136 2.90 -12.51 -0.37
N VAL A 137 2.77 -11.70 0.69
CA VAL A 137 1.68 -10.72 0.81
C VAL A 137 1.68 -9.72 -0.36
N TYR A 138 2.82 -9.10 -0.66
CA TYR A 138 2.89 -8.18 -1.80
C TYR A 138 2.67 -8.89 -3.13
N SER A 139 3.29 -10.07 -3.31
CA SER A 139 3.23 -10.82 -4.57
C SER A 139 1.82 -11.37 -4.88
N ASN A 140 1.03 -11.67 -3.84
CA ASN A 140 -0.34 -12.18 -3.97
C ASN A 140 -1.40 -11.07 -3.92
N SER A 141 -1.02 -9.80 -3.73
CA SER A 141 -1.95 -8.68 -3.80
C SER A 141 -2.44 -8.46 -5.24
N ALA A 142 -3.70 -8.06 -5.41
CA ALA A 142 -4.25 -7.73 -6.73
C ALA A 142 -3.62 -6.44 -7.32
N LEU A 143 -3.14 -5.57 -6.44
CA LEU A 143 -2.57 -4.26 -6.70
C LEU A 143 -1.79 -3.84 -5.45
N THR A 144 -0.66 -3.18 -5.65
CA THR A 144 0.02 -2.44 -4.59
C THR A 144 -0.12 -0.94 -4.83
N LEU A 145 -0.71 -0.22 -3.87
CA LEU A 145 -0.70 1.23 -3.81
C LEU A 145 0.65 1.68 -3.23
N SER A 146 1.34 2.58 -3.92
CA SER A 146 2.62 3.12 -3.47
C SER A 146 2.49 4.60 -3.12
N ALA A 147 2.80 4.95 -1.88
CA ALA A 147 2.81 6.32 -1.37
C ALA A 147 4.22 6.96 -1.42
N ASP A 148 5.01 6.70 -2.46
CA ASP A 148 6.44 7.13 -2.56
C ASP A 148 6.64 8.66 -2.62
N SER A 149 5.60 9.41 -2.99
CA SER A 149 5.65 10.89 -2.98
C SER A 149 5.40 11.50 -1.60
N ALA A 150 5.02 10.69 -0.61
CA ALA A 150 4.74 11.14 0.75
C ALA A 150 5.94 10.86 1.67
N GLU A 151 6.43 11.88 2.36
CA GLU A 151 7.53 11.72 3.34
C GLU A 151 7.06 11.00 4.62
N ASP A 152 5.76 11.11 4.92
CA ASP A 152 5.08 10.45 6.02
C ASP A 152 3.60 10.18 5.69
N THR A 153 2.88 9.57 6.63
CA THR A 153 1.48 9.14 6.45
C THR A 153 0.44 10.28 6.55
N SER A 154 0.86 11.52 6.81
CA SER A 154 -0.04 12.68 6.92
C SER A 154 -0.34 13.34 5.56
N GLN A 155 0.49 13.13 4.54
CA GLN A 155 0.41 13.87 3.27
C GLN A 155 -0.74 13.37 2.37
N GLY A 156 -1.04 12.06 2.42
CA GLY A 156 -2.02 11.40 1.56
C GLY A 156 -1.41 10.73 0.32
N LEU A 157 -2.23 10.00 -0.43
CA LEU A 157 -1.91 9.35 -1.70
C LEU A 157 -1.94 10.31 -2.89
N PHE A 158 -2.84 11.29 -2.85
CA PHE A 158 -2.99 12.25 -3.94
C PHE A 158 -2.17 13.50 -3.63
N GLY A 159 -0.93 13.52 -4.11
CA GLY A 159 -0.05 14.68 -3.97
C GLY A 159 -0.67 15.93 -4.61
N THR A 160 -0.32 17.10 -4.07
CA THR A 160 -0.71 18.38 -4.68
C THR A 160 -0.06 18.53 -6.06
N PRO A 161 -0.60 19.37 -6.96
CA PRO A 161 0.04 19.66 -8.25
C PRO A 161 1.52 20.07 -8.11
N ALA A 162 1.88 20.79 -7.03
CA ALA A 162 3.26 21.15 -6.73
C ALA A 162 4.14 19.94 -6.35
N ALA A 163 3.60 18.98 -5.58
CA ALA A 163 4.29 17.74 -5.23
C ALA A 163 4.51 16.83 -6.46
N ARG A 164 3.58 16.82 -7.42
CA ARG A 164 3.73 16.06 -8.69
C ARG A 164 4.91 16.56 -9.53
N VAL A 165 5.18 17.87 -9.49
CA VAL A 165 6.36 18.47 -10.16
C VAL A 165 7.66 18.12 -9.43
N ALA A 166 7.63 18.05 -8.09
CA ALA A 166 8.79 17.66 -7.28
C ALA A 166 9.13 16.15 -7.39
N ALA A 167 8.13 15.29 -7.54
CA ALA A 167 8.30 13.84 -7.74
C ALA A 167 8.98 13.46 -9.06
N ASN A 168 9.11 14.41 -9.99
CA ASN A 168 9.87 14.23 -11.23
C ASN A 168 11.39 14.41 -11.05
N ARG A 169 11.87 14.50 -9.79
CA ARG A 169 13.29 14.47 -9.48
C ARG A 169 13.78 13.04 -9.48
N THR A 170 14.48 12.66 -10.54
CA THR A 170 15.37 11.51 -10.57
C THR A 170 16.21 11.50 -9.29
N ARG A 171 15.96 10.53 -8.39
CA ARG A 171 16.80 10.33 -7.20
C ARG A 171 18.13 9.74 -7.67
N VAL A 172 19.22 10.49 -7.51
CA VAL A 172 20.58 9.95 -7.63
C VAL A 172 20.83 9.11 -6.39
N ILE A 173 21.08 7.82 -6.57
CA ILE A 173 21.43 6.93 -5.46
C ILE A 173 22.95 6.95 -5.36
N THR A 174 23.48 7.51 -4.28
CA THR A 174 24.91 7.40 -3.94
C THR A 174 25.09 6.17 -3.05
N THR A 175 25.86 5.19 -3.49
CA THR A 175 26.27 4.03 -2.71
C THR A 175 27.79 3.96 -2.64
N GLU A 176 28.37 3.13 -1.79
CA GLU A 176 29.80 2.82 -1.82
C GLU A 176 30.02 1.45 -2.48
N ASP A 177 31.08 1.31 -3.26
CA ASP A 177 31.51 0.01 -3.78
C ASP A 177 32.24 -0.81 -2.68
N PRO A 178 32.59 -2.09 -2.93
CA PRO A 178 33.31 -2.91 -1.96
C PRO A 178 34.70 -2.39 -1.55
N SER A 179 35.21 -1.37 -2.24
CA SER A 179 36.46 -0.67 -1.91
C SER A 179 36.25 0.66 -1.17
N GLY A 180 35.00 1.02 -0.86
CA GLY A 180 34.62 2.24 -0.16
C GLY A 180 34.59 3.48 -1.05
N LEU A 181 34.58 3.32 -2.38
CA LEU A 181 34.47 4.45 -3.31
C LEU A 181 33.00 4.79 -3.59
N PRO A 182 32.63 6.08 -3.58
CA PRO A 182 31.26 6.49 -3.88
C PRO A 182 30.93 6.22 -5.36
N VAL A 183 29.84 5.48 -5.58
CA VAL A 183 29.23 5.19 -6.87
C VAL A 183 27.88 5.88 -6.92
N GLU A 184 27.71 6.75 -7.91
CA GLU A 184 26.41 7.34 -8.24
C GLU A 184 25.69 6.45 -9.25
N ILE A 185 24.56 5.87 -8.84
CA ILE A 185 23.64 5.19 -9.73
C ILE A 185 22.63 6.24 -10.20
N CYS A 186 22.89 6.78 -11.40
CA CYS A 186 21.93 7.61 -12.11
C CYS A 186 20.89 6.71 -12.80
N PRO A 187 19.59 6.84 -12.51
CA PRO A 187 18.55 6.27 -13.35
C PRO A 187 18.69 6.87 -14.75
N HIS A 188 18.84 6.04 -15.77
CA HIS A 188 18.89 6.51 -17.16
C HIS A 188 17.70 7.44 -17.46
N SER A 189 18.02 8.65 -17.92
CA SER A 189 17.03 9.62 -18.39
C SER A 189 16.22 9.02 -19.54
N PRO A 190 14.87 9.01 -19.50
CA PRO A 190 14.07 8.55 -20.62
C PRO A 190 13.94 9.67 -21.64
N LEU A 191 15.00 9.92 -22.42
CA LEU A 191 14.88 10.72 -23.64
C LEU A 191 15.76 10.14 -24.76
N ALA A 192 15.06 9.79 -25.85
CA ALA A 192 15.51 9.44 -27.19
C ALA A 192 15.56 7.93 -27.56
N ALA A 193 14.38 7.32 -27.70
CA ALA A 193 14.15 6.35 -28.76
C ALA A 193 13.11 6.96 -29.73
N PRO A 194 13.43 7.17 -31.02
CA PRO A 194 12.44 7.60 -31.99
C PRO A 194 11.53 6.41 -32.33
N PHE A 195 10.22 6.59 -32.16
CA PHE A 195 9.20 5.93 -32.98
C PHE A 195 8.38 7.03 -33.65
#